data_AF-A0A660YC29-F1
#
_entry.id   AF-A0A660YC29-F1
#
_cell.length_a   1.000
_cell.length_b   1.000
_cell.length_c   1.000
_cell.angle_alpha   90.00
_cell.angle_beta   90.00
_cell.angle_gamma   90.00
#
_symmetry.space_group_name_H-M   'P 1'
#
loop_
_entity.id
_entity.type
_entity.pdbx_description
1 polymer ?
#
loop_
_entity_poly.entity_id
_entity_poly.type
_entity_poly.pdbx_seq_one_letter_code
_entity_poly.pdbx_strand_id
1 'polypeptide(L)'
;MQDIKPKAVLVPFGYPGYPDSYLERFTEESVEALKGLGIELRCSPIVKVRSDAEGAVKVLREEDFDFMVVLILSWVEAPNVVDVVDDFRDKPILLW
;
A
#
# COMPACT_ATOMS: atom_id res chain seq x y z
N MET A 1 -15.80 -5.39 25.69
CA MET A 1 -14.65 -5.75 24.82
C MET A 1 -14.25 -4.46 24.11
N GLN A 2 -12.99 -4.03 24.19
CA GLN A 2 -12.56 -2.93 23.31
C GLN A 2 -12.65 -3.41 21.86
N ASP A 3 -13.17 -2.56 21.00
CA ASP A 3 -13.31 -2.83 19.57
C ASP A 3 -11.92 -2.70 18.94
N ILE A 4 -11.16 -3.79 18.93
CA ILE A 4 -9.81 -3.81 18.35
C ILE A 4 -9.97 -3.82 16.83
N LYS A 5 -9.63 -2.68 16.20
CA LYS A 5 -9.62 -2.56 14.74
C LYS A 5 -8.31 -3.14 14.18
N PRO A 6 -8.36 -3.95 13.11
CA PRO A 6 -7.15 -4.38 12.42
C PRO A 6 -6.38 -3.18 11.88
N LYS A 7 -5.06 -3.19 12.04
CA LYS A 7 -4.16 -2.17 11.52
C LYS A 7 -3.48 -2.64 10.25
N ALA A 8 -3.51 -1.82 9.22
CA ALA A 8 -2.86 -2.13 7.97
C ALA A 8 -2.09 -0.96 7.38
N VAL A 9 -1.12 -1.31 6.55
CA VAL A 9 -0.45 -0.40 5.63
C VAL A 9 -0.93 -0.69 4.21
N LEU A 10 -1.34 0.35 3.49
CA LEU A 10 -1.70 0.29 2.07
C LEU A 10 -0.51 0.76 1.24
N VAL A 11 -0.07 -0.07 0.29
CA VAL A 11 1.00 0.24 -0.65
C VAL A 11 0.42 0.26 -2.06
N PRO A 12 0.15 1.46 -2.62
CA PRO A 12 -0.28 1.60 -4.00
C PRO A 12 0.88 1.40 -4.97
N PHE A 13 0.66 0.56 -5.98
CA PHE A 13 1.55 0.34 -7.11
C PHE A 13 0.89 0.78 -8.41
N GLY A 14 1.65 1.41 -9.28
CA GLY A 14 1.18 1.79 -10.60
C GLY A 14 2.29 1.87 -11.64
N TYR A 15 1.94 2.41 -12.80
CA TYR A 15 2.84 2.55 -13.94
C TYR A 15 3.09 4.04 -14.25
N PRO A 16 4.33 4.47 -14.53
CA PRO A 16 4.66 5.87 -14.83
C PRO A 16 3.98 6.42 -16.09
N GLY A 17 3.44 5.56 -16.95
CA GLY A 17 2.68 5.97 -18.14
C GLY A 17 1.23 6.38 -17.85
N TYR A 18 0.72 6.22 -16.63
CA TYR A 18 -0.63 6.66 -16.26
C TYR A 18 -0.62 8.10 -15.71
N PRO A 19 -1.68 8.89 -15.92
CA PRO A 19 -1.82 10.21 -15.29
C PRO A 19 -1.83 10.09 -13.76
N ASP A 20 -1.08 10.95 -13.06
CA ASP A 20 -1.03 10.92 -11.59
C ASP A 20 -2.40 11.10 -10.95
N SER A 21 -3.24 11.99 -11.51
CA SER A 21 -4.62 12.19 -11.02
C SER A 21 -5.49 10.93 -11.08
N TYR A 22 -5.22 10.02 -12.02
CA TYR A 22 -5.92 8.74 -12.10
C TYR A 22 -5.47 7.82 -10.95
N LEU A 23 -4.17 7.71 -10.73
CA LEU A 23 -3.60 6.86 -9.69
C LEU A 23 -3.96 7.36 -8.28
N GLU A 24 -3.91 8.68 -8.06
CA GLU A 24 -4.29 9.33 -6.82
C GLU A 24 -5.77 9.09 -6.49
N ARG A 25 -6.68 9.32 -7.45
CA ARG A 25 -8.13 9.10 -7.24
C ARG A 25 -8.43 7.68 -6.79
N PHE A 26 -7.90 6.66 -7.47
CA PHE A 26 -8.17 5.27 -7.09
C PHE A 26 -7.47 4.85 -5.79
N THR A 27 -6.35 5.51 -5.45
CA THR A 27 -5.74 5.35 -4.12
C THR A 27 -6.67 5.88 -3.04
N GLU A 28 -7.22 7.08 -3.20
CA GLU A 28 -8.14 7.70 -2.25
C GLU A 28 -9.42 6.89 -2.09
N GLU A 29 -10.04 6.46 -3.20
CA GLU A 29 -11.23 5.61 -3.17
C GLU A 29 -10.98 4.29 -2.43
N SER A 30 -9.79 3.69 -2.61
CA SER A 30 -9.40 2.45 -1.91
C SER A 30 -9.15 2.67 -0.42
N VAL A 31 -8.54 3.80 -0.05
CA VAL A 31 -8.35 4.19 1.35
C VAL A 31 -9.69 4.33 2.06
N GLU A 32 -10.65 5.03 1.43
CA GLU A 32 -11.97 5.23 2.01
C GLU A 32 -12.77 3.92 2.11
N ALA A 33 -12.67 3.05 1.10
CA ALA A 33 -13.29 1.72 1.16
C ALA A 33 -12.76 0.88 2.32
N LEU A 34 -11.43 0.79 2.49
CA LEU A 34 -10.80 0.00 3.55
C LEU A 34 -11.07 0.58 4.94
N LYS A 35 -11.03 1.91 5.11
CA LYS A 35 -11.42 2.56 6.37
C LYS A 35 -12.90 2.33 6.69
N GLY A 36 -13.76 2.34 5.67
CA GLY A 36 -15.19 2.02 5.79
C GLY A 36 -15.47 0.61 6.29
N LEU A 37 -14.54 -0.33 6.08
CA LEU A 37 -14.58 -1.70 6.63
C LEU A 37 -14.08 -1.78 8.09
N GLY A 38 -13.70 -0.66 8.69
CA GLY A 38 -13.22 -0.59 10.07
C GLY A 38 -11.73 -0.90 10.23
N ILE A 39 -10.94 -0.83 9.15
CA ILE A 39 -9.49 -1.01 9.18
C ILE A 39 -8.83 0.33 9.53
N GLU A 40 -7.94 0.33 10.52
CA GLU A 40 -7.03 1.46 10.77
C GLU A 40 -5.92 1.40 9.73
N LEU A 41 -5.82 2.43 8.89
CA LEU A 41 -5.03 2.35 7.66
C LEU A 41 -4.03 3.51 7.54
N ARG A 42 -2.77 3.17 7.32
CA ARG A 42 -1.75 4.11 6.83
C ARG A 42 -1.49 3.83 5.35
N CYS A 43 -1.54 4.86 4.50
CA CYS A 43 -1.21 4.74 3.07
C CYS A 43 0.20 5.27 2.81
N SER A 44 1.00 4.52 2.04
CA SER A 44 2.31 4.97 1.57
C SER A 44 2.20 5.82 0.29
N PRO A 45 3.28 6.50 -0.14
CA PRO A 45 3.37 7.02 -1.51
C PRO A 45 3.19 5.91 -2.56
N ILE A 46 2.73 6.29 -3.76
CA ILE A 46 2.55 5.39 -4.90
C ILE A 46 3.93 5.00 -5.46
N VAL A 47 4.14 3.69 -5.65
CA VAL A 47 5.36 3.15 -6.25
C VAL A 47 5.12 2.91 -7.74
N LYS A 48 5.76 3.72 -8.59
CA LYS A 48 5.69 3.62 -10.05
C LYS A 48 6.97 3.04 -10.64
N VAL A 49 8.12 3.37 -10.03
CA VAL A 49 9.45 2.90 -10.41
C VAL A 49 10.24 2.46 -9.18
N ARG A 50 11.34 1.72 -9.37
CA ARG A 50 12.15 1.17 -8.27
C ARG A 50 12.61 2.24 -7.26
N SER A 51 12.93 3.46 -7.72
CA SER A 51 13.35 4.54 -6.81
C SER A 51 12.26 5.02 -5.86
N ASP A 52 10.99 4.76 -6.16
CA ASP A 52 9.87 5.15 -5.29
C ASP A 52 9.73 4.20 -4.09
N ALA A 53 10.30 3.00 -4.17
CA ALA A 53 10.19 1.97 -3.13
C ALA A 53 10.72 2.46 -1.78
N GLU A 54 11.78 3.29 -1.76
CA GLU A 54 12.34 3.84 -0.53
C GLU A 54 11.30 4.65 0.26
N GLY A 55 10.48 5.44 -0.44
CA GLY A 55 9.41 6.22 0.18
C GLY A 55 8.33 5.34 0.79
N ALA A 56 7.98 4.24 0.14
CA ALA A 56 7.02 3.27 0.68
C ALA A 56 7.59 2.51 1.88
N VAL A 57 8.79 1.94 1.75
CA VAL A 57 9.47 1.20 2.82
C VAL A 57 9.64 2.04 4.07
N LYS A 58 9.96 3.35 3.93
CA LYS A 58 10.05 4.25 5.07
C LYS A 58 8.76 4.27 5.89
N VAL A 59 7.60 4.39 5.24
CA VAL A 59 6.30 4.36 5.93
C VAL A 59 6.10 3.01 6.62
N LEU A 60 6.37 1.90 5.93
CA LEU A 60 6.18 0.57 6.50
C LEU A 60 7.06 0.32 7.74
N ARG A 61 8.27 0.89 7.81
CA ARG A 61 9.17 0.75 8.97
C ARG A 61 8.77 1.61 10.16
N GLU A 62 8.01 2.68 9.94
CA GLU A 62 7.57 3.62 10.98
C GLU A 62 6.25 3.17 11.65
N GLU A 63 5.55 2.19 11.07
CA GLU A 63 4.22 1.76 11.50
C GLU A 63 4.25 0.35 12.11
N ASP A 64 3.48 0.15 13.18
CA ASP A 64 3.17 -1.19 13.71
C ASP A 64 1.82 -1.65 13.15
N PHE A 65 1.85 -2.60 12.22
CA PHE A 65 0.70 -3.08 11.47
C PHE A 65 0.53 -4.60 11.53
N ASP A 66 -0.70 -5.06 11.39
CA ASP A 66 -1.08 -6.47 11.46
C ASP A 66 -0.91 -7.17 10.10
N PHE A 67 -1.20 -6.47 9.01
CA PHE A 67 -1.06 -6.94 7.63
C PHE A 67 -0.83 -5.78 6.65
N MET A 68 -0.32 -6.07 5.46
CA MET A 68 -0.23 -5.09 4.39
C MET A 68 -1.26 -5.34 3.29
N VAL A 69 -1.67 -4.27 2.63
CA VAL A 69 -2.49 -4.29 1.43
C VAL A 69 -1.64 -3.80 0.26
N VAL A 70 -1.36 -4.68 -0.69
CA VAL A 70 -0.72 -4.35 -1.95
C VAL A 70 -1.82 -3.96 -2.94
N LEU A 71 -1.92 -2.68 -3.26
CA LEU A 71 -2.94 -2.14 -4.14
C LEU A 71 -2.41 -1.99 -5.56
N ILE A 72 -3.00 -2.69 -6.53
CA ILE A 72 -2.60 -2.64 -7.95
C ILE A 72 -3.51 -1.66 -8.70
N LEU A 73 -3.03 -0.42 -8.88
CA LEU A 73 -3.78 0.63 -9.59
C LEU A 73 -3.73 0.49 -11.11
N SER A 74 -2.65 -0.08 -11.64
CA SER A 74 -2.38 -0.30 -13.07
C SER A 74 -1.26 -1.35 -13.23
N TRP A 75 -0.68 -1.47 -14.44
CA TRP A 75 0.47 -2.37 -14.64
C TRP A 75 1.59 -2.08 -13.63
N VAL A 76 2.26 -3.13 -13.15
CA VAL A 76 3.39 -3.02 -12.21
C VAL A 76 4.53 -3.92 -12.63
N GLU A 77 5.76 -3.41 -12.52
CA GLU A 77 6.96 -4.22 -12.67
C GLU A 77 7.22 -4.99 -11.37
N ALA A 78 7.27 -6.32 -11.44
CA ALA A 78 7.46 -7.18 -10.26
C ALA A 78 8.64 -6.77 -9.36
N PRO A 79 9.80 -6.31 -9.88
CA PRO A 79 10.89 -5.81 -9.03
C PRO A 79 10.49 -4.65 -8.10
N ASN A 80 9.57 -3.77 -8.53
CA ASN A 80 9.08 -2.67 -7.68
C ASN A 80 8.33 -3.22 -6.46
N VAL A 81 7.54 -4.29 -6.64
CA VAL A 81 6.80 -4.94 -5.55
C VAL A 81 7.76 -5.65 -4.61
N VAL A 82 8.71 -6.41 -5.16
CA VAL A 82 9.72 -7.14 -4.36
C VAL A 82 10.52 -6.18 -3.49
N ASP A 83 10.99 -5.05 -4.04
CA ASP A 83 11.78 -4.05 -3.29
C ASP A 83 11.05 -3.45 -2.08
N VAL A 84 9.71 -3.51 -2.05
CA VAL A 84 8.91 -3.05 -0.91
C VAL A 84 8.53 -4.20 0.02
N VAL A 85 8.08 -5.33 -0.54
CA VAL A 85 7.42 -6.39 0.22
C VAL A 85 8.41 -7.37 0.86
N ASP A 86 9.62 -7.54 0.29
CA ASP A 86 10.56 -8.60 0.71
C ASP A 86 11.00 -8.50 2.18
N ASP A 87 11.11 -7.26 2.68
CA ASP A 87 11.47 -6.91 4.07
C ASP A 87 10.38 -7.23 5.09
N PHE A 88 9.14 -7.48 4.66
CA PHE A 88 7.94 -7.60 5.52
C PHE A 88 7.16 -8.89 5.26
N ARG A 89 7.82 -9.92 4.73
CA ARG A 89 7.21 -11.23 4.39
C ARG A 89 6.70 -12.02 5.59
N ASP A 90 7.04 -11.61 6.79
CA ASP A 90 6.51 -12.15 8.05
C ASP A 90 5.07 -11.68 8.33
N LYS A 91 4.59 -10.65 7.62
CA LYS A 91 3.22 -10.12 7.73
C LYS A 91 2.33 -10.71 6.62
N PRO A 92 1.04 -10.97 6.90
CA PRO A 92 0.07 -11.30 5.85
C PRO A 92 -0.02 -10.21 4.79
N ILE A 93 -0.19 -10.62 3.54
CA ILE A 93 -0.30 -9.75 2.38
C ILE A 93 -1.68 -9.96 1.75
N LEU A 94 -2.46 -8.88 1.67
CA LEU A 94 -3.68 -8.83 0.87
C LEU A 94 -3.36 -8.14 -0.45
N LEU A 95 -3.60 -8.82 -1.57
CA LEU A 95 -3.57 -8.19 -2.89
C LEU A 95 -4.96 -7.58 -3.16
N TRP A 96 -5.00 -6.29 -3.48
CA TRP A 96 -6.22 -5.52 -3.75
C TRP A 96 -6.16 -4.88 -5.14
#